data_AF-A0A429GPK6-F1
#
_entry.id   AF-A0A429GPK6-F1
#
_cell.length_a   1.000
_cell.length_b   1.000
_cell.length_c   1.000
_cell.angle_alpha   90.00
_cell.angle_beta   90.00
_cell.angle_gamma   90.00
#
_symmetry.space_group_name_H-M   'P 1'
#
loop_
_entity.id
_entity.type
_entity.pdbx_description
1 polymer ?
#
loop_
_entity_poly.entity_id
_entity_poly.type
_entity_poly.pdbx_seq_one_letter_code
_entity_poly.pdbx_strand_id
1 'polypeptide(L)'
;MDPIYYVISISLTIIMLAGVTYWLGGKFSGIDHRFEKIEGEISRLRGDISRAFDGMKSATVTINSLMLDFLSLKGLIRDDEARMIGSEMQRVFSIVKLNPVTKEDLEYLRKIFSKDVDEITIEEAEKVAEIGKKWWYEDGSEIAYKTFLAGLVIRGYHISKMVKEGKKPWLEPPFRGKE
;
A
#
# COMPACT_ATOMS: atom_id res chain seq x y z
N MET A 1 -48.14 -63.12 -2.28
CA MET A 1 -48.16 -61.71 -1.83
C MET A 1 -49.08 -60.97 -2.76
N ASP A 2 -50.16 -60.38 -2.26
CA ASP A 2 -51.14 -59.70 -3.11
C ASP A 2 -50.51 -58.44 -3.73
N PRO A 3 -50.81 -58.12 -5.01
CA PRO A 3 -50.34 -56.90 -5.68
C PRO A 3 -50.60 -55.62 -4.88
N ILE A 4 -51.64 -55.64 -4.06
CA ILE A 4 -52.06 -54.56 -3.17
C ILE A 4 -50.94 -54.19 -2.16
N TYR A 5 -50.23 -55.17 -1.60
CA TYR A 5 -49.16 -54.91 -0.64
C TYR A 5 -47.94 -54.23 -1.28
N TYR A 6 -47.63 -54.55 -2.54
CA TYR A 6 -46.56 -53.90 -3.30
C TYR A 6 -46.91 -52.45 -3.64
N VAL A 7 -48.15 -52.18 -4.04
CA VAL A 7 -48.60 -50.82 -4.34
C VAL A 7 -48.55 -49.96 -3.08
N ILE A 8 -49.06 -50.47 -1.95
CA ILE A 8 -49.05 -49.76 -0.67
C ILE A 8 -47.63 -49.46 -0.19
N SER A 9 -46.71 -50.42 -0.25
CA SER A 9 -45.33 -50.22 0.21
C SER A 9 -44.57 -49.21 -0.64
N ILE A 10 -44.75 -49.23 -1.96
CA ILE A 10 -44.17 -48.26 -2.88
C ILE A 10 -44.75 -46.86 -2.63
N SER A 11 -46.07 -46.73 -2.45
CA SER A 11 -46.72 -45.46 -2.15
C SER A 11 -46.22 -44.82 -0.84
N LEU A 12 -46.06 -45.62 0.22
CA LEU A 12 -45.51 -45.14 1.50
C LEU A 12 -44.06 -44.66 1.36
N THR A 13 -43.25 -45.36 0.56
CA THR A 13 -41.86 -44.98 0.29
C THR A 13 -41.79 -43.64 -0.46
N ILE A 14 -42.65 -43.45 -1.48
CA ILE A 14 -42.70 -42.20 -2.25
C ILE A 14 -43.11 -41.02 -1.35
N ILE A 15 -44.10 -41.20 -0.47
CA ILE A 15 -44.54 -40.15 0.46
C ILE A 15 -43.41 -39.77 1.43
N MET A 16 -42.69 -40.76 1.96
CA MET A 16 -41.55 -40.52 2.85
C MET A 16 -40.43 -39.76 2.12
N LEU A 17 -40.09 -40.16 0.89
CA LEU A 17 -39.09 -39.49 0.06
C LEU A 17 -39.49 -38.04 -0.26
N ALA A 18 -40.78 -37.79 -0.55
CA ALA A 18 -41.28 -36.44 -0.79
C ALA A 18 -41.15 -35.55 0.47
N GLY A 19 -41.47 -36.09 1.65
CA GLY A 19 -41.32 -35.38 2.92
C GLY A 19 -39.86 -35.04 3.26
N VAL A 20 -38.95 -36.00 3.07
CA VAL A 20 -37.50 -35.78 3.27
C VAL A 20 -36.98 -34.75 2.27
N THR A 21 -37.37 -34.83 1.00
CA THR A 21 -36.94 -33.87 -0.04
C THR A 21 -37.42 -32.46 0.27
N TYR A 22 -38.68 -32.29 0.70
CA TYR A 22 -39.22 -30.98 1.08
C TYR A 22 -38.50 -30.41 2.31
N TRP A 23 -38.29 -31.23 3.36
CA TRP A 23 -37.58 -30.80 4.57
C TRP A 23 -36.12 -30.43 4.28
N LEU A 24 -35.42 -31.23 3.46
CA LEU A 24 -34.07 -30.94 3.00
C LEU A 24 -34.01 -29.65 2.19
N GLY A 25 -34.96 -29.42 1.28
CA GLY A 25 -35.04 -28.17 0.52
C GLY A 25 -35.14 -26.94 1.42
N GLY A 26 -35.98 -27.00 2.45
CA GLY A 26 -36.09 -25.92 3.45
C GLY A 26 -34.80 -25.72 4.26
N LYS A 27 -34.13 -26.81 4.66
CA LYS A 27 -32.83 -26.75 5.35
C LYS A 27 -31.74 -26.14 4.46
N PHE A 28 -31.66 -26.54 3.19
CA PHE A 28 -30.70 -26.00 2.23
C PHE A 28 -30.97 -24.51 1.96
N SER A 29 -32.21 -24.10 1.76
CA SER A 29 -32.56 -22.68 1.61
C SER A 29 -32.15 -21.85 2.84
N GLY A 30 -32.32 -22.39 4.05
CA GLY A 30 -31.84 -21.74 5.27
C GLY A 30 -30.31 -21.69 5.38
N ILE A 31 -29.59 -22.65 4.79
CA ILE A 31 -28.12 -22.65 4.71
C ILE A 31 -27.65 -21.62 3.69
N ASP A 32 -28.27 -21.56 2.51
CA ASP A 32 -27.94 -20.60 1.44
C ASP A 32 -28.07 -19.16 1.94
N HIS A 33 -29.18 -18.85 2.63
CA HIS A 33 -29.38 -17.52 3.21
C HIS A 33 -28.30 -17.13 4.23
N ARG A 34 -27.80 -18.10 5.01
CA ARG A 34 -26.69 -17.87 5.95
C ARG A 34 -25.38 -17.62 5.21
N PHE A 35 -25.13 -18.33 4.10
CA PHE A 35 -23.94 -18.09 3.27
C PHE A 35 -23.98 -16.70 2.62
N GLU A 36 -25.11 -16.28 2.05
CA GLU A 36 -25.27 -14.92 1.49
C GLU A 36 -24.98 -13.84 2.54
N LYS A 37 -25.48 -14.03 3.76
CA LYS A 37 -25.21 -13.11 4.87
C LYS A 37 -23.72 -13.05 5.21
N ILE A 38 -23.05 -14.20 5.27
CA ILE A 38 -21.60 -14.28 5.55
C ILE A 38 -20.79 -13.60 4.44
N GLU A 39 -21.14 -13.82 3.17
CA GLU A 39 -20.48 -13.14 2.04
C GLU A 39 -20.64 -11.62 2.12
N GLY A 40 -21.83 -11.14 2.50
CA GLY A 40 -22.09 -9.73 2.75
C GLY A 40 -21.24 -9.16 3.89
N GLU A 41 -21.14 -9.87 5.02
CA GLU A 41 -20.30 -9.47 6.17
C GLU A 41 -18.81 -9.46 5.81
N ILE A 42 -18.32 -10.47 5.08
CA ILE A 42 -16.93 -10.53 4.60
C ILE A 42 -16.63 -9.38 3.64
N SER A 43 -17.54 -9.07 2.73
CA SER A 43 -17.39 -7.95 1.78
C SER A 43 -17.28 -6.61 2.50
N ARG A 44 -18.15 -6.38 3.50
CA ARG A 44 -18.09 -5.18 4.35
C ARG A 44 -16.77 -5.11 5.14
N LEU A 45 -16.37 -6.21 5.78
CA LEU A 45 -15.12 -6.29 6.53
C LEU A 45 -13.90 -5.98 5.64
N ARG A 46 -13.84 -6.52 4.42
CA ARG A 46 -12.79 -6.19 3.45
C ARG A 46 -12.77 -4.70 3.12
N GLY A 47 -13.94 -4.09 2.93
CA GLY A 47 -14.07 -2.65 2.71
C GLY A 47 -13.59 -1.81 3.89
N ASP A 48 -13.95 -2.19 5.12
CA ASP A 48 -13.49 -1.52 6.34
C ASP A 48 -11.98 -1.61 6.53
N ILE A 49 -11.41 -2.80 6.33
CA ILE A 49 -9.96 -3.02 6.39
C ILE A 49 -9.24 -2.20 5.32
N SER A 50 -9.74 -2.17 4.09
CA SER A 50 -9.15 -1.37 3.01
C SER A 50 -9.12 0.12 3.38
N ARG A 51 -10.23 0.67 3.88
CA ARG A 51 -10.31 2.08 4.33
C ARG A 51 -9.35 2.37 5.49
N ALA A 52 -9.27 1.48 6.47
CA ALA A 52 -8.35 1.62 7.59
C ALA A 52 -6.88 1.61 7.11
N PHE A 53 -6.55 0.73 6.16
CA PHE A 53 -5.22 0.66 5.57
C PHE A 53 -4.89 1.92 4.76
N ASP A 54 -5.82 2.44 3.96
CA ASP A 54 -5.63 3.70 3.22
C ASP A 54 -5.43 4.90 4.17
N GLY A 55 -6.20 4.95 5.26
CA GLY A 55 -6.02 5.93 6.33
C GLY A 55 -4.63 5.84 6.98
N MET A 56 -4.16 4.62 7.26
CA MET A 56 -2.82 4.37 7.79
C MET A 56 -1.72 4.81 6.81
N LYS A 57 -1.81 4.42 5.53
CA LYS A 57 -0.85 4.83 4.49
C LYS A 57 -0.71 6.35 4.45
N SER A 58 -1.85 7.05 4.49
CA SER A 58 -1.90 8.52 4.48
C SER A 58 -1.31 9.16 5.73
N ALA A 59 -1.68 8.68 6.91
CA ALA A 59 -1.14 9.18 8.18
C ALA A 59 0.39 8.99 8.24
N THR A 60 0.88 7.82 7.85
CA THR A 60 2.30 7.46 7.85
C THR A 60 3.13 8.32 6.89
N VAL A 61 2.63 8.57 5.67
CA VAL A 61 3.24 9.51 4.72
C VAL A 61 3.30 10.91 5.33
N THR A 62 2.19 11.38 5.91
CA THR A 62 2.07 12.74 6.45
C THR A 62 2.99 12.98 7.64
N ILE A 63 3.01 12.07 8.61
CA ILE A 63 3.83 12.18 9.82
C ILE A 63 5.32 12.18 9.46
N ASN A 64 5.75 11.27 8.58
CA ASN A 64 7.16 11.19 8.23
C ASN A 64 7.60 12.32 7.30
N SER A 65 6.74 12.84 6.41
CA SER A 65 7.00 14.11 5.71
C SER A 65 7.24 15.24 6.70
N LEU A 66 6.32 15.44 7.65
CA LEU A 66 6.43 16.52 8.64
C LEU A 66 7.70 16.40 9.48
N MET A 67 8.03 15.19 9.96
CA MET A 67 9.25 14.97 10.73
C MET A 67 10.51 15.25 9.90
N LEU A 68 10.59 14.76 8.66
CA LEU A 68 11.76 14.97 7.81
C LEU A 68 11.89 16.44 7.41
N ASP A 69 10.80 17.13 7.09
CA ASP A 69 10.82 18.58 6.85
C ASP A 69 11.33 19.34 8.09
N PHE A 70 10.85 19.00 9.28
CA PHE A 70 11.31 19.60 10.53
C PHE A 70 12.82 19.39 10.76
N LEU A 71 13.32 18.15 10.61
CA LEU A 71 14.74 17.83 10.75
C LEU A 71 15.59 18.60 9.73
N SER A 72 15.10 18.69 8.49
CA SER A 72 15.75 19.42 7.40
C SER A 72 15.90 20.91 7.72
N LEU A 73 14.80 21.54 8.18
CA LEU A 73 14.78 22.95 8.57
C LEU A 73 15.64 23.25 9.79
N LYS A 74 15.89 22.26 10.65
CA LYS A 74 16.83 22.36 11.77
C LYS A 74 18.29 22.08 11.38
N GLY A 75 18.55 21.70 10.13
CA GLY A 75 19.89 21.32 9.69
C GLY A 75 20.38 20.01 10.33
N LEU A 76 19.48 19.10 10.69
CA LEU A 76 19.83 17.92 11.47
C LEU A 76 20.24 16.71 10.63
N ILE A 77 19.98 16.72 9.32
CA ILE A 77 20.39 15.62 8.44
C ILE A 77 21.86 15.82 8.06
N ARG A 78 22.68 14.80 8.34
CA ARG A 78 24.13 14.79 8.08
C ARG A 78 24.48 14.08 6.78
N ASP A 79 25.70 14.31 6.32
CA ASP A 79 26.26 13.76 5.09
C ASP A 79 26.40 12.24 5.14
N ASP A 80 26.89 11.69 6.24
CA ASP A 80 27.00 10.24 6.46
C ASP A 80 25.64 9.55 6.52
N GLU A 81 24.64 10.18 7.14
CA GLU A 81 23.26 9.70 7.20
C GLU A 81 22.62 9.65 5.80
N ALA A 82 22.80 10.70 4.99
CA ALA A 82 22.32 10.73 3.62
C ALA A 82 23.01 9.68 2.74
N ARG A 83 24.34 9.56 2.84
CA ARG A 83 25.14 8.57 2.10
C ARG A 83 24.78 7.14 2.48
N MET A 84 24.47 6.89 3.76
CA MET A 84 23.98 5.59 4.22
C MET A 84 22.67 5.22 3.51
N ILE A 85 21.72 6.17 3.44
CA ILE A 85 20.45 5.96 2.72
C ILE A 85 20.68 5.73 1.23
N GLY A 86 21.50 6.56 0.57
CA GLY A 86 21.84 6.37 -0.84
C GLY A 86 22.42 4.98 -1.13
N SER A 87 23.35 4.52 -0.29
CA SER A 87 23.98 3.20 -0.40
C SER A 87 22.98 2.05 -0.19
N GLU A 88 22.06 2.19 0.76
CA GLU A 88 20.97 1.23 0.97
C GLU A 88 20.08 1.14 -0.26
N MET A 89 19.65 2.28 -0.81
CA MET A 89 18.79 2.29 -1.99
C MET A 89 19.49 1.78 -3.23
N GLN A 90 20.79 2.05 -3.40
CA GLN A 90 21.60 1.46 -4.47
C GLN A 90 21.59 -0.08 -4.40
N ARG A 91 21.74 -0.65 -3.20
CA ARG A 91 21.65 -2.11 -2.98
C ARG A 91 20.26 -2.63 -3.34
N VAL A 92 19.21 -1.99 -2.82
CA VAL A 92 17.81 -2.36 -3.10
C VAL A 92 17.56 -2.38 -4.62
N PHE A 93 17.87 -1.30 -5.33
CA PHE A 93 17.59 -1.19 -6.76
C PHE A 93 18.52 -1.99 -7.67
N SER A 94 19.62 -2.55 -7.14
CA SER A 94 20.46 -3.52 -7.85
C SER A 94 19.78 -4.88 -8.02
N ILE A 95 18.86 -5.25 -7.13
CA ILE A 95 18.18 -6.55 -7.13
C ILE A 95 16.68 -6.48 -7.45
N VAL A 96 16.06 -5.30 -7.31
CA VAL A 96 14.63 -5.10 -7.60
C VAL A 96 14.33 -5.43 -9.07
N LYS A 97 13.37 -6.33 -9.27
CA LYS A 97 12.77 -6.65 -10.56
C LYS A 97 11.53 -5.78 -10.80
N LEU A 98 11.16 -5.62 -12.07
CA LEU A 98 9.95 -4.89 -12.47
C LEU A 98 8.71 -5.49 -11.80
N ASN A 99 7.94 -4.61 -11.14
CA ASN A 99 6.54 -4.69 -10.69
C ASN A 99 6.43 -4.12 -9.26
N PRO A 100 5.52 -3.16 -8.96
CA PRO A 100 4.52 -2.47 -9.81
C PRO A 100 4.94 -1.12 -10.39
N VAL A 101 6.19 -0.70 -10.22
CA VAL A 101 6.71 0.54 -10.83
C VAL A 101 6.82 0.44 -12.36
N THR A 102 6.59 1.54 -13.07
CA THR A 102 6.82 1.60 -14.53
C THR A 102 8.30 1.38 -14.86
N LYS A 103 8.60 0.92 -16.09
CA LYS A 103 10.00 0.76 -16.53
C LYS A 103 10.76 2.08 -16.45
N GLU A 104 10.12 3.17 -16.85
CA GLU A 104 10.69 4.52 -16.82
C GLU A 104 11.04 4.96 -15.40
N ASP A 105 10.09 4.81 -14.46
CA ASP A 105 10.32 5.16 -13.06
C ASP A 105 11.43 4.29 -12.45
N LEU A 106 11.48 2.99 -12.78
CA LEU A 106 12.53 2.10 -12.28
C LEU A 106 13.92 2.48 -12.81
N GLU A 107 14.02 2.80 -14.11
CA GLU A 107 15.25 3.30 -14.72
C GLU A 107 15.68 4.63 -14.12
N TYR A 108 14.74 5.53 -13.89
CA TYR A 108 14.97 6.80 -13.21
C TYR A 108 15.53 6.58 -11.79
N LEU A 109 14.88 5.76 -10.96
CA LEU A 109 15.32 5.47 -9.60
C LEU A 109 16.72 4.82 -9.59
N ARG A 110 16.99 3.85 -10.48
CA ARG A 110 18.32 3.26 -10.63
C ARG A 110 19.38 4.28 -10.99
N LYS A 111 19.06 5.19 -11.91
CA LYS A 111 19.96 6.29 -12.28
C LYS A 111 20.24 7.19 -11.08
N ILE A 112 19.22 7.65 -10.37
CA ILE A 112 19.37 8.55 -9.23
C ILE A 112 20.18 7.90 -8.10
N PHE A 113 19.84 6.67 -7.69
CA PHE A 113 20.56 5.98 -6.62
C PHE A 113 21.95 5.47 -7.01
N SER A 114 22.36 5.63 -8.28
CA SER A 114 23.74 5.37 -8.70
C SER A 114 24.66 6.58 -8.53
N LYS A 115 24.09 7.77 -8.36
CA LYS A 115 24.84 9.02 -8.13
C LYS A 115 25.28 9.15 -6.67
N ASP A 116 26.27 9.99 -6.44
CA ASP A 116 26.55 10.50 -5.10
C ASP A 116 25.39 11.37 -4.61
N VAL A 117 25.09 11.33 -3.31
CA VAL A 117 23.99 12.14 -2.75
C VAL A 117 24.22 13.64 -2.91
N ASP A 118 25.47 14.10 -3.01
CA ASP A 118 25.77 15.51 -3.29
C ASP A 118 25.43 15.95 -4.72
N GLU A 119 25.30 15.00 -5.66
CA GLU A 119 25.00 15.26 -7.07
C GLU A 119 23.50 15.21 -7.40
N ILE A 120 22.69 14.73 -6.45
CA ILE A 120 21.24 14.66 -6.61
C ILE A 120 20.66 16.04 -6.34
N THR A 121 19.81 16.57 -7.22
CA THR A 121 19.16 17.85 -6.95
C THR A 121 17.95 17.70 -6.03
N ILE A 122 17.48 18.81 -5.44
CA ILE A 122 16.24 18.81 -4.64
C ILE A 122 15.07 18.29 -5.49
N GLU A 123 14.95 18.73 -6.73
CA GLU A 123 13.88 18.33 -7.66
C GLU A 123 13.99 16.83 -8.01
N GLU A 124 15.20 16.31 -8.19
CA GLU A 124 15.40 14.88 -8.42
C GLU A 124 14.98 14.06 -7.18
N ALA A 125 15.34 14.52 -5.99
CA ALA A 125 14.94 13.89 -4.74
C ALA A 125 13.43 13.98 -4.48
N GLU A 126 12.78 15.08 -4.86
CA GLU A 126 11.32 15.23 -4.83
C GLU A 126 10.64 14.24 -5.78
N LYS A 127 11.15 14.10 -7.00
CA LYS A 127 10.63 13.11 -7.96
C LYS A 127 10.79 11.67 -7.44
N VAL A 128 11.91 11.33 -6.80
CA VAL A 128 12.07 10.04 -6.11
C VAL A 128 10.98 9.83 -5.05
N ALA A 129 10.72 10.86 -4.24
CA ALA A 129 9.68 10.79 -3.21
C ALA A 129 8.28 10.63 -3.83
N GLU A 130 7.96 11.34 -4.90
CA GLU A 130 6.69 11.23 -5.62
C GLU A 130 6.45 9.82 -6.17
N ILE A 131 7.47 9.24 -6.83
CA ILE A 131 7.41 7.88 -7.36
C ILE A 131 7.17 6.89 -6.21
N GLY A 132 7.97 6.98 -5.14
CA GLY A 132 7.81 6.10 -3.97
C GLY A 132 6.45 6.24 -3.30
N LYS A 133 5.92 7.46 -3.20
CA LYS A 133 4.59 7.73 -2.63
C LYS A 133 3.49 7.10 -3.47
N LYS A 134 3.48 7.35 -4.79
CA LYS A 134 2.49 6.77 -5.70
C LYS A 134 2.52 5.25 -5.63
N TRP A 135 3.72 4.67 -5.70
CA TRP A 135 3.94 3.25 -5.57
C TRP A 135 3.39 2.72 -4.22
N TRP A 136 3.66 3.39 -3.12
CA TRP A 136 3.17 3.00 -1.79
C TRP A 136 1.64 2.98 -1.69
N TYR A 137 0.96 3.93 -2.32
CA TYR A 137 -0.50 3.93 -2.35
C TYR A 137 -1.07 2.80 -3.20
N GLU A 138 -0.39 2.40 -4.27
CA GLU A 138 -0.82 1.32 -5.16
C GLU A 138 -0.65 -0.07 -4.54
N ASP A 139 0.50 -0.36 -3.91
CA ASP A 139 0.81 -1.73 -3.49
C ASP A 139 1.14 -1.92 -1.99
N GLY A 140 1.39 -0.84 -1.25
CA GLY A 140 1.74 -0.91 0.16
C GLY A 140 3.05 -1.67 0.43
N SER A 141 3.99 -1.73 -0.52
CA SER A 141 5.26 -2.45 -0.36
C SER A 141 6.30 -1.67 0.44
N GLU A 142 7.12 -2.39 1.20
CA GLU A 142 8.21 -1.79 1.99
C GLU A 142 9.20 -1.02 1.10
N ILE A 143 9.48 -1.53 -0.10
CA ILE A 143 10.41 -0.90 -1.05
C ILE A 143 9.85 0.43 -1.55
N ALA A 144 8.55 0.51 -1.83
CA ALA A 144 7.90 1.76 -2.19
C ALA A 144 8.06 2.80 -1.09
N TYR A 145 7.81 2.39 0.16
CA TYR A 145 7.91 3.29 1.29
C TYR A 145 9.35 3.74 1.58
N LYS A 146 10.32 2.83 1.48
CA LYS A 146 11.75 3.15 1.56
C LYS A 146 12.17 4.14 0.48
N THR A 147 11.67 3.96 -0.74
CA THR A 147 11.94 4.89 -1.86
C THR A 147 11.39 6.27 -1.57
N PHE A 148 10.16 6.36 -1.06
CA PHE A 148 9.55 7.62 -0.63
C PHE A 148 10.40 8.33 0.44
N LEU A 149 10.78 7.62 1.49
CA LEU A 149 11.60 8.18 2.57
C LEU A 149 12.99 8.59 2.07
N ALA A 150 13.61 7.80 1.18
CA ALA A 150 14.93 8.11 0.64
C ALA A 150 14.93 9.44 -0.13
N GLY A 151 13.91 9.68 -0.96
CA GLY A 151 13.74 10.97 -1.63
C GLY A 151 13.64 12.13 -0.63
N LEU A 152 12.84 11.97 0.43
CA LEU A 152 12.70 12.99 1.46
C LEU A 152 13.98 13.23 2.27
N VAL A 153 14.75 12.17 2.60
CA VAL A 153 16.02 12.31 3.31
C VAL A 153 17.06 13.01 2.46
N ILE A 154 17.20 12.63 1.18
CA ILE A 154 18.16 13.25 0.26
C ILE A 154 17.81 14.74 0.06
N ARG A 155 16.54 15.05 -0.21
CA ARG A 155 16.06 16.44 -0.24
C ARG A 155 16.39 17.17 1.06
N GLY A 156 16.10 16.54 2.19
CA GLY A 156 16.32 17.10 3.51
C GLY A 156 17.79 17.33 3.85
N TYR A 157 18.68 16.52 3.31
CA TYR A 157 20.14 16.71 3.37
C TYR A 157 20.56 18.02 2.68
N HIS A 158 20.08 18.27 1.45
CA HIS A 158 20.41 19.52 0.75
C HIS A 158 19.86 20.75 1.47
N ILE A 159 18.62 20.67 1.96
CA ILE A 159 18.04 21.74 2.79
C ILE A 159 18.88 21.95 4.06
N SER A 160 19.28 20.86 4.73
CA SER A 160 20.10 20.94 5.94
C SER A 160 21.45 21.62 5.69
N LYS A 161 22.08 21.35 4.55
CA LYS A 161 23.32 22.00 4.11
C LYS A 161 23.11 23.50 3.90
N MET A 162 22.04 23.88 3.20
CA MET A 162 21.67 25.30 3.02
C MET A 162 21.43 26.02 4.35
N VAL A 163 20.73 25.39 5.30
CA VAL A 163 20.47 25.96 6.62
C VAL A 163 21.76 26.16 7.41
N LYS A 164 22.69 25.18 7.38
CA LYS A 164 24.01 25.30 8.02
C LYS A 164 24.86 26.41 7.41
N GLU A 165 24.69 26.69 6.12
CA GLU A 165 25.31 27.81 5.41
C GLU A 165 24.64 29.17 5.72
N GLY A 166 23.62 29.20 6.59
CA GLY A 166 22.90 30.41 6.97
C GLY A 166 21.80 30.84 6.00
N LYS A 167 21.51 30.03 4.96
CA LYS A 167 20.40 30.28 4.04
C LYS A 167 19.08 29.96 4.72
N LYS A 168 18.01 30.63 4.28
CA LYS A 168 16.64 30.43 4.76
C LYS A 168 15.77 29.88 3.62
N PRO A 169 15.92 28.60 3.24
CA PRO A 169 15.25 28.02 2.08
C PRO A 169 13.72 28.11 2.12
N TRP A 170 13.12 28.27 3.31
CA TRP A 170 11.68 28.53 3.47
C TRP A 170 11.23 29.95 3.06
N LEU A 171 12.16 30.86 2.75
CA LEU A 171 11.88 32.18 2.18
C LEU A 171 11.97 32.18 0.64
N GLU A 172 12.40 31.07 0.06
CA GLU A 172 12.57 30.88 -1.38
C GLU A 172 11.56 29.82 -1.91
N PRO A 173 11.15 29.89 -3.18
CA PRO A 173 10.36 28.82 -3.80
C PRO A 173 11.12 27.48 -3.75
N PRO A 174 10.47 26.32 -3.58
CA PRO A 174 9.02 26.05 -3.70
C PRO A 174 8.22 26.14 -2.39
N PHE A 175 8.87 26.43 -1.25
CA PHE A 175 8.21 26.50 0.06
C PHE A 175 7.32 27.73 0.22
N ARG A 176 7.70 28.82 -0.45
CA ARG A 176 6.84 29.98 -0.65
C ARG A 176 5.78 29.59 -1.69
N GLY A 177 4.53 29.48 -1.27
CA GLY A 177 3.41 29.37 -2.20
C GLY A 177 3.53 30.50 -3.24
N LYS A 178 3.32 30.20 -4.52
CA LYS A 178 3.27 31.23 -5.56
C LYS A 178 2.14 32.20 -5.16
N GLU A 179 2.51 33.41 -4.75
CA GLU A 179 1.57 34.52 -4.55
C GLU A 179 0.82 34.83 -5.85
#